data_AF-A0A418CCE9-F1
#
_entry.id   AF-A0A418CCE9-F1
#
_cell.length_a   1.000
_cell.length_b   1.000
_cell.length_c   1.000
_cell.angle_alpha   90.00
_cell.angle_beta   90.00
_cell.angle_gamma   90.00
#
_symmetry.space_group_name_H-M   'P 1'
#
loop_
_entity.id
_entity.type
_entity.pdbx_description
1 polymer ?
#
loop_
_entity_poly.entity_id
_entity_poly.type
_entity_poly.pdbx_seq_one_letter_code
_entity_poly.pdbx_strand_id
1 'polypeptide(L)'
;MRSVTCSTPTNIAVIKYWGKDNVALNTPLNSSVSVTLNQDQLKTVTSVLASKDFPADRIWLNGAEQNIQNKRIQVVLKEVRRLATSNAVDAHGRAIAKADWDLYKLHIVSINTFPTAAGLASSAAGYACLVAALVELYAAEEEYEGQFSAIARQGSGSACRSLHGGFVRWDKGVKADGTDSLAIQIADDKHWPELEAIICVVNDKEKDTSSTDGMNTSKDTSELLGFRAREVVHKRLAAIEAAYKAKDFETFGKITMMDSNQFHATCLDTYPPIFYLNEISRSIIHLVHKYNHHAGAIQAAYTFDAGPNAVIFVENKHTKDVLALLSHYFDSTTEPLEVRGPVDTTNLPHVDPTLLASIKAQPTPGALKMLYHTTVGDGRRVLTAADSLIDIATGLPKQKAN
;
A
#
# COMPACT_ATOMS: atom_id res chain seq x y z
N MET A 1 -2.43 -20.88 25.29
CA MET A 1 -2.40 -20.32 23.92
C MET A 1 -3.10 -18.97 23.87
N ARG A 2 -2.76 -18.08 22.93
CA ARG A 2 -3.46 -16.81 22.65
C ARG A 2 -3.46 -16.54 21.15
N SER A 3 -4.59 -16.12 20.59
CA SER A 3 -4.73 -15.84 19.16
C SER A 3 -5.23 -14.41 18.93
N VAL A 4 -4.75 -13.78 17.87
CA VAL A 4 -5.22 -12.48 17.39
C VAL A 4 -5.29 -12.52 15.87
N THR A 5 -6.33 -11.90 15.31
CA THR A 5 -6.42 -11.63 13.87
C THR A 5 -6.62 -10.15 13.65
N CYS A 6 -5.85 -9.57 12.73
CA CYS A 6 -6.02 -8.20 12.29
C CYS A 6 -6.14 -8.13 10.77
N SER A 7 -6.67 -7.01 10.28
CA SER A 7 -6.47 -6.58 8.90
C SER A 7 -5.84 -5.19 8.84
N THR A 8 -5.13 -4.94 7.76
CA THR A 8 -4.64 -3.59 7.42
C THR A 8 -4.83 -3.28 5.95
N PRO A 9 -5.07 -2.01 5.62
CA PRO A 9 -5.24 -1.54 4.25
C PRO A 9 -3.92 -1.48 3.48
N THR A 10 -4.03 -1.53 2.16
CA THR A 10 -3.00 -1.01 1.25
C THR A 10 -3.09 0.51 1.19
N ASN A 11 -1.95 1.19 1.00
CA ASN A 11 -1.89 2.63 0.75
C ASN A 11 -1.20 2.94 -0.59
N ILE A 12 -1.58 4.03 -1.24
CA ILE A 12 -1.00 4.49 -2.51
C ILE A 12 -0.31 5.83 -2.29
N ALA A 13 0.98 5.90 -2.58
CA ALA A 13 1.75 7.12 -2.42
C ALA A 13 1.40 8.16 -3.50
N VAL A 14 1.03 9.37 -3.09
CA VAL A 14 0.86 10.55 -3.96
C VAL A 14 2.09 11.45 -3.96
N ILE A 15 2.90 11.36 -2.90
CA ILE A 15 4.31 11.80 -2.88
C ILE A 15 5.17 10.56 -2.61
N LYS A 16 6.03 10.20 -3.56
CA LYS A 16 6.72 8.91 -3.59
C LYS A 16 7.87 8.85 -2.58
N TYR A 17 7.93 7.74 -1.87
CA TYR A 17 9.11 7.27 -1.16
C TYR A 17 10.00 6.49 -2.14
N TRP A 18 11.19 7.03 -2.42
CA TRP A 18 12.21 6.35 -3.22
C TRP A 18 13.61 6.74 -2.76
N GLY A 19 14.36 5.76 -2.26
CA GLY A 19 15.71 5.92 -1.72
C GLY A 19 15.73 5.93 -0.20
N LYS A 20 16.66 5.17 0.38
CA LYS A 20 16.84 5.03 1.82
C LYS A 20 17.97 5.91 2.30
N ASP A 21 17.74 6.70 3.34
CA ASP A 21 18.84 7.38 4.02
C ASP A 21 19.67 6.36 4.82
N ASN A 22 19.01 5.58 5.68
CA ASN A 22 19.61 4.47 6.43
C ASN A 22 18.92 3.14 6.09
N VAL A 23 19.67 2.19 5.54
CA VAL A 23 19.15 0.87 5.12
C VAL A 23 18.73 0.01 6.31
N ALA A 24 19.47 0.05 7.42
CA ALA A 24 19.21 -0.77 8.60
C ALA A 24 17.94 -0.33 9.34
N LEU A 25 17.77 0.99 9.48
CA LEU A 25 16.58 1.59 10.12
C LEU A 25 15.42 1.80 9.15
N ASN A 26 15.66 1.64 7.85
CA ASN A 26 14.72 1.87 6.75
C ASN A 26 14.15 3.30 6.73
N THR A 27 14.96 4.29 7.11
CA THR A 27 14.60 5.72 7.04
C THR A 27 14.75 6.24 5.60
N PRO A 28 13.93 7.21 5.15
CA PRO A 28 13.88 7.61 3.76
C PRO A 28 14.74 8.85 3.47
N LEU A 29 15.12 9.07 2.21
CA LEU A 29 15.78 10.32 1.79
C LEU A 29 14.84 11.54 1.90
N ASN A 30 13.54 11.31 1.77
CA ASN A 30 12.50 12.34 1.81
C ASN A 30 11.23 11.82 2.47
N SER A 31 10.46 12.74 3.06
CA SER A 31 9.10 12.43 3.53
C SER A 31 8.20 12.03 2.36
N SER A 32 7.14 11.28 2.64
CA SER A 32 6.18 10.81 1.64
C SER A 32 4.75 10.96 2.13
N VAL A 33 3.77 10.95 1.23
CA VAL A 33 2.34 11.03 1.56
C VAL A 33 1.59 9.98 0.77
N SER A 34 0.65 9.30 1.40
CA SER A 34 -0.21 8.32 0.76
C SER A 34 -1.68 8.49 1.12
N VAL A 35 -2.54 7.98 0.24
CA VAL A 35 -3.95 7.76 0.52
C VAL A 35 -4.12 6.28 0.91
N THR A 36 -4.72 6.03 2.06
CA THR A 36 -5.08 4.68 2.52
C THR A 36 -6.34 4.22 1.79
N LEU A 37 -6.31 3.01 1.21
CA LEU A 37 -7.44 2.44 0.46
C LEU A 37 -8.37 1.65 1.37
N ASN A 38 -9.63 1.52 0.97
CA ASN A 38 -10.63 0.80 1.73
C ASN A 38 -10.35 -0.72 1.79
N GLN A 39 -10.33 -1.23 3.03
CA GLN A 39 -10.08 -2.64 3.34
C GLN A 39 -11.17 -3.60 2.82
N ASP A 40 -12.35 -3.09 2.51
CA ASP A 40 -13.44 -3.91 1.99
C ASP A 40 -13.11 -4.47 0.60
N GLN A 41 -12.27 -3.78 -0.17
CA GLN A 41 -11.74 -4.27 -1.44
C GLN A 41 -10.32 -4.82 -1.28
N LEU A 42 -9.43 -4.09 -0.61
CA LEU A 42 -7.99 -4.36 -0.63
C LEU A 42 -7.39 -4.36 0.78
N LYS A 43 -7.16 -5.54 1.34
CA LYS A 43 -6.54 -5.70 2.66
C LYS A 43 -5.57 -6.88 2.71
N THR A 44 -4.67 -6.80 3.68
CA THR A 44 -3.97 -7.96 4.21
C THR A 44 -4.67 -8.39 5.50
N VAL A 45 -4.86 -9.69 5.68
CA VAL A 45 -5.34 -10.28 6.93
C VAL A 45 -4.22 -11.13 7.51
N THR A 46 -3.91 -10.96 8.79
CA THR A 46 -2.88 -11.72 9.49
C THR A 46 -3.43 -12.25 10.80
N SER A 47 -3.34 -13.56 11.00
CA SER A 47 -3.59 -14.24 12.27
C SER A 47 -2.27 -14.64 12.91
N VAL A 48 -2.13 -14.41 14.21
CA VAL A 48 -1.00 -14.85 15.01
C VAL A 48 -1.51 -15.68 16.17
N LEU A 49 -1.01 -16.91 16.28
CA LEU A 49 -1.28 -17.82 17.39
C LEU A 49 0.00 -18.08 18.17
N ALA A 50 -0.02 -17.81 19.48
CA ALA A 50 1.05 -18.10 20.40
C ALA A 50 0.73 -19.34 21.24
N SER A 51 1.65 -20.31 21.30
CA SER A 51 1.56 -21.46 22.20
C SER A 51 2.92 -21.88 22.77
N LYS A 52 2.92 -22.40 24.00
CA LYS A 52 4.12 -23.02 24.62
C LYS A 52 4.40 -24.42 24.04
N ASP A 53 3.41 -25.04 23.39
CA ASP A 53 3.52 -26.38 22.81
C ASP A 53 4.10 -26.39 21.40
N PHE A 54 4.25 -25.21 20.79
CA PHE A 54 4.84 -25.08 19.46
C PHE A 54 6.37 -25.23 19.54
N PRO A 55 6.99 -26.04 18.67
CA PRO A 55 8.43 -26.29 18.72
C PRO A 55 9.26 -25.11 18.21
N ALA A 56 8.69 -24.28 17.33
CA ALA A 56 9.39 -23.16 16.69
C ALA A 56 8.40 -22.09 16.19
N ASP A 57 8.93 -20.89 15.93
CA ASP A 57 8.18 -19.87 15.23
C ASP A 57 8.04 -20.26 13.75
N ARG A 58 6.86 -20.08 13.14
CA ARG A 58 6.58 -20.36 11.72
C ARG A 58 5.69 -19.29 11.11
N ILE A 59 5.85 -19.04 9.81
CA ILE A 59 5.03 -18.05 9.10
C ILE A 59 4.62 -18.56 7.72
N TRP A 60 3.35 -18.34 7.36
CA TRP A 60 2.79 -18.63 6.05
C TRP A 60 2.25 -17.37 5.41
N LEU A 61 2.52 -17.20 4.11
CA LEU A 61 1.98 -16.13 3.29
C LEU A 61 1.26 -16.76 2.09
N ASN A 62 -0.03 -16.46 1.94
CA ASN A 62 -0.87 -16.97 0.84
C ASN A 62 -0.81 -18.50 0.68
N GLY A 63 -0.77 -19.22 1.80
CA GLY A 63 -0.73 -20.70 1.83
C GLY A 63 0.67 -21.32 1.74
N ALA A 64 1.70 -20.55 1.39
CA ALA A 64 3.08 -21.03 1.33
C ALA A 64 3.85 -20.64 2.59
N GLU A 65 4.54 -21.59 3.21
CA GLU A 65 5.44 -21.32 4.33
C GLU A 65 6.64 -20.47 3.87
N GLN A 66 6.99 -19.46 4.66
CA GLN A 66 8.07 -18.54 4.38
C GLN A 66 9.20 -18.71 5.39
N ASN A 67 10.41 -18.30 5.02
CA ASN A 67 11.54 -18.29 5.95
C ASN A 67 11.34 -17.24 7.05
N ILE A 68 10.98 -17.68 8.25
CA ILE A 68 10.81 -16.80 9.40
C ILE A 68 12.10 -16.09 9.83
N GLN A 69 13.27 -16.63 9.49
CA GLN A 69 14.58 -16.05 9.78
C GLN A 69 14.93 -14.87 8.85
N ASN A 70 13.99 -14.41 8.01
CA ASN A 70 14.15 -13.17 7.28
C ASN A 70 14.44 -12.01 8.25
N LYS A 71 15.52 -11.26 7.99
CA LYS A 71 15.99 -10.17 8.87
C LYS A 71 14.89 -9.16 9.22
N ARG A 72 14.04 -8.80 8.25
CA ARG A 72 12.97 -7.80 8.46
C ARG A 72 11.85 -8.34 9.35
N ILE A 73 11.50 -9.62 9.20
CA ILE A 73 10.53 -10.29 10.07
C ILE A 73 11.10 -10.38 11.50
N GLN A 74 12.36 -10.82 11.64
CA GLN A 74 13.00 -10.95 12.95
C GLN A 74 13.10 -9.62 13.71
N VAL A 75 13.40 -8.52 13.01
CA VAL A 75 13.38 -7.17 13.62
C VAL A 75 11.99 -6.84 14.15
N VAL A 76 10.93 -7.03 13.36
CA VAL A 76 9.56 -6.76 13.81
C VAL A 76 9.16 -7.64 15.00
N LEU A 77 9.42 -8.95 14.94
CA LEU A 77 9.12 -9.87 16.03
C LEU A 77 9.83 -9.47 17.33
N LYS A 78 11.12 -9.15 17.24
CA LYS A 78 11.94 -8.74 18.38
C LYS A 78 11.44 -7.43 18.99
N GLU A 79 11.24 -6.40 18.16
CA GLU A 79 10.90 -5.07 18.65
C GLU A 79 9.50 -5.02 19.26
N VAL A 80 8.48 -5.67 18.68
CA VAL A 80 7.14 -5.70 19.28
C VAL A 80 7.14 -6.57 20.55
N ARG A 81 7.84 -7.71 20.56
CA ARG A 81 7.94 -8.56 21.78
C ARG A 81 8.60 -7.84 22.94
N ARG A 82 9.62 -7.01 22.68
CA ARG A 82 10.28 -6.19 23.72
C ARG A 82 9.29 -5.27 24.44
N LEU A 83 8.29 -4.79 23.71
CA LEU A 83 7.22 -3.91 24.19
C LEU A 83 6.04 -4.66 24.83
N ALA A 84 6.10 -6.00 24.90
CA ALA A 84 5.06 -6.78 25.53
C ALA A 84 4.85 -6.37 26.99
N THR A 85 3.59 -6.42 27.43
CA THR A 85 3.17 -6.13 28.81
C THR A 85 2.70 -7.40 29.51
N SER A 86 2.27 -7.28 30.76
CA SER A 86 1.59 -8.36 31.50
C SER A 86 0.05 -8.26 31.43
N ASN A 87 -0.48 -7.39 30.55
CA ASN A 87 -1.92 -7.17 30.39
C ASN A 87 -2.57 -8.18 29.42
N ALA A 88 -1.75 -8.95 28.69
CA ALA A 88 -2.24 -9.99 27.80
C ALA A 88 -2.78 -11.19 28.60
N VAL A 89 -3.82 -11.84 28.07
CA VAL A 89 -4.42 -13.04 28.65
C VAL A 89 -4.40 -14.22 27.70
N ASP A 90 -4.30 -15.44 28.24
CA ASP A 90 -4.43 -16.68 27.47
C ASP A 90 -5.91 -17.01 27.14
N ALA A 91 -6.13 -18.11 26.43
CA ALA A 91 -7.45 -18.59 26.05
C ALA A 91 -8.40 -18.90 27.23
N HIS A 92 -7.88 -18.97 28.46
CA HIS A 92 -8.67 -19.18 29.68
C HIS A 92 -8.79 -17.90 30.51
N GLY A 93 -8.38 -16.75 29.97
CA GLY A 93 -8.42 -15.46 30.67
C GLY A 93 -7.33 -15.28 31.72
N ARG A 94 -6.30 -16.14 31.75
CA ARG A 94 -5.18 -16.02 32.71
C ARG A 94 -4.16 -15.04 32.16
N ALA A 95 -3.68 -14.12 33.01
CA ALA A 95 -2.64 -13.18 32.63
C ALA A 95 -1.35 -13.90 32.20
N ILE A 96 -0.74 -13.42 31.12
CA ILE A 96 0.56 -13.86 30.63
C ILE A 96 1.59 -12.85 31.11
N ALA A 97 2.48 -13.28 32.00
CA ALA A 97 3.56 -12.42 32.49
C ALA A 97 4.50 -12.04 31.34
N LYS A 98 5.05 -10.81 31.35
CA LYS A 98 6.00 -10.37 30.32
C LYS A 98 7.16 -11.36 30.10
N ALA A 99 7.69 -11.92 31.19
CA ALA A 99 8.81 -12.88 31.16
C ALA A 99 8.44 -14.24 30.54
N ASP A 100 7.15 -14.59 30.47
CA ASP A 100 6.71 -15.86 29.91
C ASP A 100 6.73 -15.88 28.39
N TRP A 101 6.77 -14.72 27.73
CA TRP A 101 6.66 -14.63 26.27
C TRP A 101 7.76 -15.37 25.50
N ASP A 102 8.93 -15.56 26.11
CA ASP A 102 10.03 -16.34 25.49
C ASP A 102 9.74 -17.85 25.43
N LEU A 103 8.83 -18.33 26.29
CA LEU A 103 8.34 -19.71 26.28
C LEU A 103 7.31 -19.96 25.16
N TYR A 104 6.67 -18.92 24.64
CA TYR A 104 5.70 -19.04 23.55
C TYR A 104 6.43 -19.00 22.21
N LYS A 105 6.05 -19.91 21.31
CA LYS A 105 6.36 -19.79 19.88
C LYS A 105 5.12 -19.35 19.10
N LEU A 106 5.36 -18.74 17.95
CA LEU A 106 4.35 -18.10 17.12
C LEU A 106 4.14 -18.88 15.83
N HIS A 107 2.89 -19.21 15.53
CA HIS A 107 2.46 -19.54 14.18
C HIS A 107 1.73 -18.33 13.60
N ILE A 108 2.20 -17.81 12.47
CA ILE A 108 1.70 -16.59 11.83
C ILE A 108 1.17 -16.93 10.45
N VAL A 109 -0.09 -16.67 10.17
CA VAL A 109 -0.69 -16.92 8.85
C VAL A 109 -1.20 -15.61 8.28
N SER A 110 -0.76 -15.27 7.07
CA SER A 110 -1.14 -14.03 6.40
C SER A 110 -1.65 -14.30 4.99
N ILE A 111 -2.69 -13.57 4.58
CA ILE A 111 -3.19 -13.56 3.20
C ILE A 111 -3.42 -12.13 2.71
N ASN A 112 -3.29 -11.91 1.40
CA ASN A 112 -3.77 -10.69 0.75
C ASN A 112 -5.09 -10.98 0.03
N THR A 113 -6.07 -10.07 0.09
CA THR A 113 -7.34 -10.22 -0.65
C THR A 113 -7.22 -9.86 -2.13
N PHE A 114 -6.07 -9.35 -2.54
CA PHE A 114 -5.75 -8.98 -3.91
C PHE A 114 -4.60 -9.84 -4.46
N PRO A 115 -4.52 -10.04 -5.79
CA PRO A 115 -3.46 -10.83 -6.39
C PRO A 115 -2.08 -10.27 -6.00
N THR A 116 -1.22 -11.11 -5.43
CA THR A 116 0.13 -10.72 -4.98
C THR A 116 0.95 -10.05 -6.09
N ALA A 117 0.71 -10.48 -7.32
CA ALA A 117 1.40 -9.98 -8.50
C ALA A 117 0.78 -8.70 -9.11
N ALA A 118 -0.34 -8.20 -8.58
CA ALA A 118 -0.93 -6.92 -9.01
C ALA A 118 -0.10 -5.69 -8.58
N GLY A 119 1.13 -5.85 -8.09
CA GLY A 119 2.04 -4.73 -7.81
C GLY A 119 1.60 -3.75 -6.72
N LEU A 120 0.43 -3.96 -6.11
CA LEU A 120 -0.20 -3.14 -5.07
C LEU A 120 0.50 -3.34 -3.72
N ALA A 121 1.67 -2.72 -3.55
CA ALA A 121 2.41 -2.55 -2.28
C ALA A 121 2.19 -3.65 -1.20
N SER A 122 2.19 -4.93 -1.58
CA SER A 122 1.69 -6.03 -0.72
C SER A 122 2.52 -6.20 0.55
N SER A 123 3.81 -5.86 0.47
CA SER A 123 4.68 -5.83 1.65
C SER A 123 4.30 -4.74 2.66
N ALA A 124 3.78 -3.58 2.22
CA ALA A 124 3.43 -2.48 3.13
C ALA A 124 2.26 -2.89 4.04
N ALA A 125 1.17 -3.36 3.43
CA ALA A 125 0.03 -3.90 4.18
C ALA A 125 0.43 -5.12 5.01
N GLY A 126 1.24 -6.05 4.46
CA GLY A 126 1.69 -7.23 5.22
C GLY A 126 2.47 -6.92 6.49
N TYR A 127 3.48 -6.06 6.43
CA TYR A 127 4.25 -5.70 7.63
C TYR A 127 3.45 -4.82 8.61
N ALA A 128 2.55 -3.97 8.11
CA ALA A 128 1.63 -3.23 8.96
C ALA A 128 0.69 -4.18 9.73
N CYS A 129 0.15 -5.19 9.05
CA CYS A 129 -0.74 -6.18 9.64
C CYS A 129 -0.02 -7.07 10.65
N LEU A 130 1.22 -7.46 10.36
CA LEU A 130 2.06 -8.20 11.29
C LEU A 130 2.29 -7.39 12.58
N VAL A 131 2.68 -6.12 12.47
CA VAL A 131 2.84 -5.24 13.64
C VAL A 131 1.53 -5.09 14.40
N ALA A 132 0.41 -4.81 13.70
CA ALA A 132 -0.91 -4.69 14.32
C ALA A 132 -1.27 -5.94 15.13
N ALA A 133 -1.16 -7.13 14.53
CA ALA A 133 -1.50 -8.37 15.20
C ALA A 133 -0.59 -8.68 16.39
N LEU A 134 0.71 -8.37 16.29
CA LEU A 134 1.65 -8.58 17.40
C LEU A 134 1.43 -7.60 18.56
N VAL A 135 1.08 -6.35 18.28
CA VAL A 135 0.74 -5.36 19.30
C VAL A 135 -0.43 -5.84 20.15
N GLU A 136 -1.51 -6.28 19.49
CA GLU A 136 -2.69 -6.84 20.15
C GLU A 136 -2.40 -8.19 20.85
N LEU A 137 -1.56 -9.04 20.24
CA LEU A 137 -1.15 -10.32 20.83
C LEU A 137 -0.41 -10.11 22.14
N TYR A 138 0.56 -9.20 22.16
CA TYR A 138 1.41 -8.94 23.30
C TYR A 138 0.85 -7.92 24.29
N ALA A 139 -0.33 -7.35 23.98
CA ALA A 139 -0.85 -6.15 24.65
C ALA A 139 0.26 -5.10 24.79
N ALA A 140 1.01 -4.88 23.71
CA ALA A 140 2.21 -4.06 23.72
C ALA A 140 1.86 -2.57 23.90
N GLU A 141 2.73 -1.84 24.57
CA GLU A 141 2.60 -0.40 24.80
C GLU A 141 3.83 0.33 24.25
N GLU A 142 3.60 1.51 23.67
CA GLU A 142 4.68 2.33 23.14
C GLU A 142 5.47 3.01 24.28
N GLU A 143 6.80 3.04 24.15
CA GLU A 143 7.68 3.82 25.02
C GLU A 143 7.80 5.29 24.56
N TYR A 144 7.47 5.56 23.30
CA TYR A 144 7.37 6.89 22.72
C TYR A 144 6.30 6.93 21.64
N GLU A 145 5.68 8.09 21.44
CA GLU A 145 4.59 8.26 20.48
C GLU A 145 4.99 7.83 19.06
N GLY A 146 4.21 6.90 18.49
CA GLY A 146 4.40 6.41 17.13
C GLY A 146 5.44 5.30 16.98
N GLN A 147 5.96 4.74 18.08
CA GLN A 147 6.93 3.64 18.03
C GLN A 147 6.47 2.44 17.18
N PHE A 148 5.17 2.08 17.17
CA PHE A 148 4.68 1.00 16.30
C PHE A 148 4.83 1.33 14.81
N SER A 149 4.69 2.61 14.46
CA SER A 149 4.97 3.13 13.12
C SER A 149 6.44 2.97 12.75
N ALA A 150 7.36 3.29 13.66
CA ALA A 150 8.79 3.07 13.48
C ALA A 150 9.16 1.58 13.34
N ILE A 151 8.48 0.68 14.06
CA ILE A 151 8.70 -0.76 13.94
C ILE A 151 8.19 -1.28 12.59
N ALA A 152 6.99 -0.88 12.17
CA ALA A 152 6.44 -1.23 10.85
C ALA A 152 7.36 -0.78 9.71
N ARG A 153 7.90 0.45 9.82
CA ARG A 153 8.91 1.00 8.88
C ARG A 153 10.12 0.07 8.74
N GLN A 154 10.66 -0.46 9.83
CA GLN A 154 11.82 -1.36 9.77
C GLN A 154 11.52 -2.67 9.04
N GLY A 155 10.28 -3.18 9.13
CA GLY A 155 9.82 -4.32 8.34
C GLY A 155 9.68 -3.99 6.85
N SER A 156 8.99 -2.90 6.53
CA SER A 156 8.90 -2.33 5.19
C SER A 156 8.60 -0.83 5.29
N GLY A 157 9.39 0.02 4.64
CA GLY A 157 9.36 1.47 4.90
C GLY A 157 7.96 2.06 4.81
N SER A 158 7.24 1.79 3.72
CA SER A 158 5.87 2.25 3.51
C SER A 158 4.80 1.59 4.37
N ALA A 159 5.11 0.52 5.13
CA ALA A 159 4.17 -0.12 6.03
C ALA A 159 3.73 0.80 7.18
N CYS A 160 4.60 1.71 7.61
CA CYS A 160 4.27 2.69 8.65
C CYS A 160 3.00 3.48 8.32
N ARG A 161 2.78 3.81 7.05
CA ARG A 161 1.60 4.57 6.60
C ARG A 161 0.32 3.75 6.60
N SER A 162 0.39 2.43 6.49
CA SER A 162 -0.77 1.52 6.51
C SER A 162 -1.34 1.27 7.91
N LEU A 163 -0.72 1.80 8.97
CA LEU A 163 -1.28 1.73 10.32
C LEU A 163 -2.45 2.70 10.54
N HIS A 164 -2.57 3.74 9.70
CA HIS A 164 -3.57 4.80 9.79
C HIS A 164 -4.46 4.89 8.54
N GLY A 165 -5.65 5.45 8.69
CA GLY A 165 -6.61 5.69 7.61
C GLY A 165 -6.45 7.07 6.96
N GLY A 166 -7.17 7.30 5.87
CA GLY A 166 -7.23 8.61 5.22
C GLY A 166 -5.94 9.02 4.51
N PHE A 167 -5.47 10.23 4.78
CA PHE A 167 -4.25 10.81 4.22
C PHE A 167 -3.14 10.73 5.26
N VAL A 168 -2.09 9.98 4.94
CA VAL A 168 -1.02 9.65 5.88
C VAL A 168 0.31 10.14 5.35
N ARG A 169 0.98 10.98 6.13
CA ARG A 169 2.37 11.38 5.88
C ARG A 169 3.31 10.42 6.57
N TRP A 170 4.42 10.08 5.94
CA TRP A 170 5.60 9.53 6.63
C TRP A 170 6.68 10.59 6.63
N ASP A 171 7.03 11.07 7.83
CA ASP A 171 8.11 12.00 8.05
C ASP A 171 9.47 11.31 7.97
N LYS A 172 10.42 11.92 7.27
CA LYS A 172 11.76 11.34 7.11
C LYS A 172 12.56 11.24 8.41
N GLY A 173 12.21 12.05 9.40
CA GLY A 173 12.99 12.22 10.62
C GLY A 173 14.34 12.92 10.40
N VAL A 174 14.96 13.34 11.50
CA VAL A 174 16.32 13.90 11.54
C VAL A 174 17.19 13.23 12.59
N LYS A 175 16.61 12.46 13.52
CA LYS A 175 17.38 11.75 14.55
C LYS A 175 18.08 10.54 13.93
N ALA A 176 19.34 10.33 14.32
CA ALA A 176 20.16 9.22 13.83
C ALA A 176 19.62 7.84 14.22
N ASP A 177 18.87 7.74 15.32
CA ASP A 177 18.18 6.52 15.77
C ASP A 177 16.85 6.26 15.02
N GLY A 178 16.41 7.21 14.19
CA GLY A 178 15.18 7.14 13.41
C GLY A 178 13.90 7.16 14.25
N THR A 179 13.95 7.55 15.53
CA THR A 179 12.76 7.58 16.40
C THR A 179 11.72 8.64 16.00
N ASP A 180 12.12 9.64 15.21
CA ASP A 180 11.25 10.69 14.66
C ASP A 180 10.88 10.47 13.17
N SER A 181 11.28 9.35 12.58
CA SER A 181 10.87 8.96 11.23
C SER A 181 9.58 8.15 11.29
N LEU A 182 8.44 8.84 11.44
CA LEU A 182 7.14 8.24 11.80
C LEU A 182 6.06 8.53 10.75
N ALA A 183 5.04 7.67 10.70
CA ALA A 183 3.80 7.98 9.99
C ALA A 183 2.83 8.77 10.89
N ILE A 184 2.18 9.77 10.31
CA ILE A 184 1.24 10.67 10.96
C ILE A 184 -0.02 10.76 10.08
N GLN A 185 -1.18 10.52 10.68
CA GLN A 185 -2.46 10.78 10.03
C GLN A 185 -2.69 12.29 9.94
N ILE A 186 -2.86 12.80 8.73
CA ILE A 186 -3.08 14.24 8.50
C ILE A 186 -4.57 14.56 8.36
N ALA A 187 -5.32 13.65 7.75
CA ALA A 187 -6.77 13.70 7.65
C ALA A 187 -7.31 12.27 7.64
N ASP A 188 -8.45 12.02 8.27
CA ASP A 188 -9.06 10.69 8.32
C ASP A 188 -9.78 10.32 7.01
N ASP A 189 -10.35 9.12 6.96
CA ASP A 189 -11.06 8.58 5.81
C ASP A 189 -12.40 9.30 5.53
N LYS A 190 -12.94 10.02 6.51
CA LYS A 190 -14.20 10.77 6.39
C LYS A 190 -13.98 12.19 5.89
N HIS A 191 -12.72 12.65 5.86
CA HIS A 191 -12.39 14.01 5.45
C HIS A 191 -12.80 14.29 4.00
N TRP A 192 -12.44 13.42 3.05
CA TRP A 192 -12.73 13.60 1.62
C TRP A 192 -13.46 12.38 1.03
N PRO A 193 -14.74 12.17 1.38
CA PRO A 193 -15.50 10.97 1.00
C PRO A 193 -15.78 10.89 -0.50
N GLU A 194 -15.69 12.00 -1.22
CA GLU A 194 -15.84 12.05 -2.68
C GLU A 194 -14.61 11.49 -3.42
N LEU A 195 -13.45 11.35 -2.77
CA LEU A 195 -12.24 10.86 -3.42
C LEU A 195 -12.27 9.33 -3.55
N GLU A 196 -12.13 8.86 -4.79
CA GLU A 196 -12.10 7.45 -5.16
C GLU A 196 -10.80 7.11 -5.89
N ALA A 197 -10.53 5.81 -6.02
CA ALA A 197 -9.40 5.28 -6.77
C ALA A 197 -9.81 4.13 -7.68
N ILE A 198 -9.34 4.18 -8.93
CA ILE A 198 -9.45 3.11 -9.92
C ILE A 198 -8.05 2.54 -10.14
N ILE A 199 -7.85 1.26 -9.88
CA ILE A 199 -6.58 0.55 -10.09
C ILE A 199 -6.69 -0.24 -11.38
N CYS A 200 -5.83 0.07 -12.35
CA CYS A 200 -5.73 -0.63 -13.61
C CYS A 200 -4.64 -1.70 -13.52
N VAL A 201 -5.03 -2.98 -13.53
CA VAL A 201 -4.09 -4.11 -13.50
C VAL A 201 -3.66 -4.45 -14.92
N VAL A 202 -2.46 -4.02 -15.31
CA VAL A 202 -1.90 -4.20 -16.66
C VAL A 202 -1.39 -5.63 -16.85
N ASN A 203 -0.50 -6.08 -15.98
CA ASN A 203 -0.08 -7.47 -15.94
C ASN A 203 0.28 -7.88 -14.50
N ASP A 204 0.47 -9.18 -14.31
CA ASP A 204 0.81 -9.82 -13.05
C ASP A 204 2.13 -10.60 -13.15
N LYS A 205 3.03 -10.16 -14.04
CA LYS A 205 4.37 -10.73 -14.08
C LYS A 205 5.20 -10.17 -12.93
N GLU A 206 6.09 -10.98 -12.38
CA GLU A 206 7.03 -10.52 -11.37
C GLU A 206 7.83 -9.32 -11.88
N LYS A 207 8.16 -8.41 -10.94
CA LYS A 207 8.94 -7.23 -11.23
C LYS A 207 10.37 -7.65 -11.58
N ASP A 208 10.92 -7.14 -12.68
CA ASP A 208 12.32 -7.38 -13.05
C ASP A 208 13.30 -6.86 -11.97
N THR A 209 12.97 -5.73 -11.33
CA THR A 209 13.77 -5.13 -10.25
C THR A 209 12.91 -4.87 -9.02
N SER A 210 13.29 -5.47 -7.89
CA SER A 210 12.61 -5.24 -6.61
C SER A 210 12.71 -3.77 -6.20
N SER A 211 11.72 -3.27 -5.46
CA SER A 211 11.76 -1.87 -5.00
C SER A 211 12.93 -1.58 -4.07
N THR A 212 13.40 -2.58 -3.29
CA THR A 212 14.54 -2.37 -2.37
C THR A 212 15.84 -2.24 -3.14
N ASP A 213 16.09 -3.13 -4.11
CA ASP A 213 17.30 -3.08 -4.90
C ASP A 213 17.29 -1.83 -5.79
N GLY A 214 16.16 -1.58 -6.48
CA GLY A 214 16.00 -0.45 -7.36
C GLY A 214 16.22 0.90 -6.67
N MET A 215 15.66 1.09 -5.47
CA MET A 215 15.81 2.37 -4.76
C MET A 215 17.20 2.59 -4.17
N ASN A 216 17.92 1.52 -3.83
CA ASN A 216 19.31 1.61 -3.40
C ASN A 216 20.20 1.95 -4.59
N THR A 217 20.05 1.26 -5.72
CA THR A 217 20.80 1.58 -6.96
C THR A 217 20.50 3.00 -7.43
N SER A 218 19.24 3.46 -7.33
CA SER A 218 18.88 4.83 -7.67
C SER A 218 19.59 5.83 -6.76
N LYS A 219 19.67 5.57 -5.45
CA LYS A 219 20.42 6.42 -4.52
C LYS A 219 21.90 6.52 -4.90
N ASP A 220 22.49 5.41 -5.32
CA ASP A 220 23.92 5.33 -5.57
C ASP A 220 24.30 5.91 -6.94
N THR A 221 23.38 5.94 -7.91
CA THR A 221 23.72 6.23 -9.33
C THR A 221 22.90 7.34 -9.99
N SER A 222 21.69 7.68 -9.50
CA SER A 222 20.88 8.74 -10.10
C SER A 222 21.29 10.11 -9.58
N GLU A 223 21.84 10.94 -10.46
CA GLU A 223 22.17 12.34 -10.16
C GLU A 223 20.90 13.16 -9.86
N LEU A 224 19.79 12.82 -10.52
CA LEU A 224 18.51 13.51 -10.33
C LEU A 224 17.83 13.20 -9.00
N LEU A 225 18.03 12.00 -8.43
CA LEU A 225 17.37 11.61 -7.17
C LEU A 225 17.81 12.48 -6.00
N GLY A 226 19.10 12.82 -5.93
CA GLY A 226 19.63 13.70 -4.90
C GLY A 226 19.00 15.10 -4.95
N PHE A 227 18.84 15.67 -6.16
CA PHE A 227 18.18 16.95 -6.36
C PHE A 227 16.68 16.87 -6.01
N ARG A 228 15.98 15.82 -6.46
CA ARG A 228 14.57 15.58 -6.12
C ARG A 228 14.34 15.61 -4.60
N ALA A 229 15.12 14.83 -3.86
CA ALA A 229 14.97 14.70 -2.41
C ALA A 229 15.20 16.03 -1.66
N ARG A 230 16.21 16.81 -2.06
CA ARG A 230 16.56 18.09 -1.42
C ARG A 230 15.63 19.23 -1.81
N GLU A 231 15.37 19.40 -3.10
CA GLU A 231 14.83 20.66 -3.64
C GLU A 231 13.36 20.61 -4.04
N VAL A 232 12.83 19.42 -4.31
CA VAL A 232 11.49 19.26 -4.92
C VAL A 232 10.47 18.75 -3.92
N VAL A 233 10.79 17.66 -3.20
CA VAL A 233 9.78 16.92 -2.43
C VAL A 233 9.16 17.76 -1.32
N HIS A 234 9.93 18.54 -0.57
CA HIS A 234 9.39 19.34 0.54
C HIS A 234 8.33 20.36 0.10
N LYS A 235 8.52 20.99 -1.07
CA LYS A 235 7.56 21.96 -1.65
C LYS A 235 6.28 21.26 -2.09
N ARG A 236 6.42 20.10 -2.75
CA ARG A 236 5.27 19.28 -3.18
C ARG A 236 4.49 18.74 -2.01
N LEU A 237 5.19 18.32 -0.95
CA LEU A 237 4.58 17.85 0.28
C LEU A 237 3.72 18.95 0.91
N ALA A 238 4.27 20.13 1.15
CA ALA A 238 3.49 21.25 1.69
C ALA A 238 2.27 21.60 0.81
N ALA A 239 2.44 21.64 -0.52
CA ALA A 239 1.36 21.99 -1.44
C ALA A 239 0.26 20.92 -1.52
N ILE A 240 0.63 19.62 -1.58
CA ILE A 240 -0.38 18.54 -1.64
C ILE A 240 -1.13 18.41 -0.32
N GLU A 241 -0.47 18.65 0.83
CA GLU A 241 -1.12 18.68 2.13
C GLU A 241 -2.17 19.78 2.23
N ALA A 242 -1.84 20.99 1.76
CA ALA A 242 -2.82 22.06 1.66
C ALA A 242 -3.99 21.67 0.74
N ALA A 243 -3.69 21.02 -0.39
CA ALA A 243 -4.70 20.63 -1.37
C ALA A 243 -5.72 19.64 -0.80
N TYR A 244 -5.29 18.52 -0.20
CA TYR A 244 -6.26 17.56 0.34
C TYR A 244 -6.96 18.05 1.61
N LYS A 245 -6.34 18.94 2.41
CA LYS A 245 -7.04 19.62 3.52
C LYS A 245 -8.18 20.52 2.99
N ALA A 246 -7.97 21.18 1.86
CA ALA A 246 -8.95 22.03 1.20
C ALA A 246 -9.88 21.31 0.21
N LYS A 247 -9.70 20.00 0.00
CA LYS A 247 -10.37 19.22 -1.07
C LYS A 247 -10.19 19.82 -2.46
N ASP A 248 -9.03 20.42 -2.72
CA ASP A 248 -8.63 20.95 -4.02
C ASP A 248 -8.10 19.83 -4.90
N PHE A 249 -9.01 19.22 -5.68
CA PHE A 249 -8.67 18.11 -6.59
C PHE A 249 -7.72 18.54 -7.71
N GLU A 250 -7.81 19.78 -8.19
CA GLU A 250 -6.96 20.30 -9.27
C GLU A 250 -5.49 20.28 -8.84
N THR A 251 -5.19 20.87 -7.69
CA THR A 251 -3.83 20.90 -7.14
C THR A 251 -3.36 19.50 -6.72
N PHE A 252 -4.23 18.72 -6.04
CA PHE A 252 -3.93 17.34 -5.64
C PHE A 252 -3.56 16.47 -6.84
N GLY A 253 -4.38 16.52 -7.89
CA GLY A 253 -4.21 15.71 -9.09
C GLY A 253 -2.96 16.09 -9.88
N LYS A 254 -2.72 17.40 -10.04
CA LYS A 254 -1.50 17.91 -10.69
C LYS A 254 -0.23 17.43 -10.00
N ILE A 255 -0.14 17.58 -8.67
CA ILE A 255 1.04 17.18 -7.92
C ILE A 255 1.22 15.66 -7.96
N THR A 256 0.15 14.89 -7.79
CA THR A 256 0.17 13.42 -7.84
C THR A 256 0.77 12.90 -9.14
N MET A 257 0.32 13.42 -10.29
CA MET A 257 0.84 13.05 -11.61
C MET A 257 2.31 13.49 -11.79
N MET A 258 2.64 14.73 -11.40
CA MET A 258 4.01 15.25 -11.49
C MET A 258 5.01 14.48 -10.62
N ASP A 259 4.58 14.01 -9.45
CA ASP A 259 5.42 13.25 -8.54
C ASP A 259 5.62 11.81 -8.97
N SER A 260 4.56 11.17 -9.49
CA SER A 260 4.67 9.90 -10.18
C SER A 260 5.67 9.96 -11.32
N ASN A 261 5.54 10.94 -12.23
CA ASN A 261 6.44 11.07 -13.38
C ASN A 261 7.89 11.28 -12.95
N GLN A 262 8.14 12.15 -11.95
CA GLN A 262 9.51 12.43 -11.52
C GLN A 262 10.14 11.24 -10.78
N PHE A 263 9.37 10.45 -10.04
CA PHE A 263 9.84 9.18 -9.49
C PHE A 263 10.34 8.25 -10.61
N HIS A 264 9.53 8.02 -11.65
CA HIS A 264 9.94 7.19 -12.79
C HIS A 264 11.08 7.81 -13.60
N ALA A 265 11.21 9.14 -13.63
CA ALA A 265 12.37 9.81 -14.21
C ALA A 265 13.66 9.50 -13.44
N THR A 266 13.63 9.46 -12.11
CA THR A 266 14.81 9.04 -11.31
C THR A 266 15.14 7.56 -11.48
N CYS A 267 14.14 6.70 -11.72
CA CYS A 267 14.36 5.31 -12.10
C CYS A 267 15.06 5.20 -13.47
N LEU A 268 14.66 6.03 -14.44
CA LEU A 268 15.27 6.08 -15.76
C LEU A 268 16.71 6.62 -15.72
N ASP A 269 17.00 7.54 -14.80
CA ASP A 269 18.32 8.14 -14.56
C ASP A 269 19.26 7.23 -13.75
N THR A 270 18.76 6.11 -13.21
CA THR A 270 19.58 5.11 -12.52
C THR A 270 20.47 4.34 -13.50
N TYR A 271 21.62 3.84 -13.07
CA TYR A 271 22.48 2.97 -13.89
C TYR A 271 22.70 1.57 -13.27
N PRO A 272 22.30 0.48 -13.95
CA PRO A 272 21.51 0.44 -15.19
C PRO A 272 20.08 1.02 -15.00
N PRO A 273 19.45 1.52 -16.08
CA PRO A 273 18.14 2.16 -15.99
C PRO A 273 17.04 1.18 -15.56
N ILE A 274 16.13 1.68 -14.72
CA ILE A 274 15.00 0.92 -14.21
C ILE A 274 13.73 1.35 -14.95
N PHE A 275 13.08 0.38 -15.62
CA PHE A 275 11.84 0.60 -16.34
C PHE A 275 10.67 -0.11 -15.64
N TYR A 276 9.83 0.67 -14.95
CA TYR A 276 8.58 0.16 -14.39
C TYR A 276 7.38 0.38 -15.29
N LEU A 277 7.35 1.53 -15.99
CA LEU A 277 6.26 1.87 -16.91
C LEU A 277 6.46 1.17 -18.25
N ASN A 278 5.39 0.56 -18.76
CA ASN A 278 5.36 -0.02 -20.10
C ASN A 278 4.44 0.81 -21.03
N GLU A 279 4.22 0.32 -22.24
CA GLU A 279 3.38 1.03 -23.22
C GLU A 279 1.93 1.19 -22.75
N ILE A 280 1.38 0.22 -22.01
CA ILE A 280 0.02 0.34 -21.46
C ILE A 280 -0.04 1.42 -20.38
N SER A 281 0.97 1.49 -19.50
CA SER A 281 1.09 2.58 -18.53
C SER A 281 1.09 3.95 -19.22
N ARG A 282 1.84 4.09 -20.33
CA ARG A 282 1.92 5.34 -21.11
C ARG A 282 0.61 5.66 -21.83
N SER A 283 -0.10 4.65 -22.32
CA SER A 283 -1.45 4.82 -22.89
C SER A 283 -2.43 5.36 -21.85
N ILE A 284 -2.42 4.82 -20.62
CA ILE A 284 -3.27 5.33 -19.53
C ILE A 284 -2.93 6.79 -19.20
N ILE A 285 -1.64 7.14 -19.13
CA ILE A 285 -1.20 8.54 -18.95
C ILE A 285 -1.80 9.43 -20.03
N HIS A 286 -1.73 9.01 -21.30
CA HIS A 286 -2.27 9.78 -22.42
C HIS A 286 -3.79 9.95 -22.33
N LEU A 287 -4.52 8.87 -22.00
CA LEU A 287 -5.98 8.89 -21.82
C LEU A 287 -6.40 9.88 -20.73
N VAL A 288 -5.75 9.85 -19.56
CA VAL A 288 -6.07 10.76 -18.46
C VAL A 288 -5.81 12.23 -18.84
N HIS A 289 -4.71 12.53 -19.53
CA HIS A 289 -4.46 13.89 -20.01
C HIS A 289 -5.50 14.36 -21.04
N LYS A 290 -5.94 13.47 -21.93
CA LYS A 290 -6.98 13.77 -22.93
C LYS A 290 -8.34 14.00 -22.29
N TYR A 291 -8.70 13.17 -21.31
CA TYR A 291 -9.90 13.33 -20.50
C TYR A 291 -9.93 14.67 -19.78
N ASN A 292 -8.86 15.01 -19.04
CA ASN A 292 -8.75 16.29 -18.32
C ASN A 292 -8.78 17.49 -19.28
N HIS A 293 -8.08 17.40 -20.41
CA HIS A 293 -8.07 18.47 -21.41
C HIS A 293 -9.45 18.72 -22.00
N HIS A 294 -10.19 17.66 -22.34
CA HIS A 294 -11.56 17.74 -22.84
C HIS A 294 -12.51 18.37 -21.81
N ALA A 295 -12.35 18.01 -20.54
CA ALA A 295 -13.12 18.57 -19.44
C ALA A 295 -12.78 20.04 -19.11
N GLY A 296 -11.62 20.53 -19.56
CA GLY A 296 -11.12 21.87 -19.23
C GLY A 296 -10.58 22.03 -17.80
N ALA A 297 -10.48 20.93 -17.04
CA ALA A 297 -9.98 20.89 -15.67
C ALA A 297 -9.42 19.49 -15.35
N ILE A 298 -8.59 19.37 -14.31
CA ILE A 298 -8.12 18.08 -13.82
C ILE A 298 -9.27 17.40 -13.06
N GLN A 299 -9.78 16.29 -13.62
CA GLN A 299 -10.86 15.48 -13.04
C GLN A 299 -10.40 14.05 -12.72
N ALA A 300 -9.29 13.61 -13.31
CA ALA A 300 -8.64 12.34 -13.01
C ALA A 300 -7.12 12.52 -12.86
N ALA A 301 -6.49 11.80 -11.94
CA ALA A 301 -5.07 11.92 -11.65
C ALA A 301 -4.42 10.54 -11.51
N TYR A 302 -3.52 10.22 -12.43
CA TYR A 302 -2.81 8.94 -12.39
C TYR A 302 -1.60 8.99 -11.44
N THR A 303 -1.24 7.83 -10.93
CA THR A 303 0.02 7.59 -10.25
C THR A 303 0.45 6.14 -10.44
N PHE A 304 1.76 5.91 -10.44
CA PHE A 304 2.36 4.60 -10.64
C PHE A 304 3.42 4.36 -9.58
N ASP A 305 3.40 3.19 -8.95
CA ASP A 305 4.46 2.73 -8.05
C ASP A 305 5.53 1.96 -8.84
N ALA A 306 6.29 1.10 -8.18
CA ALA A 306 7.31 0.27 -8.80
C ALA A 306 6.70 -0.87 -9.65
N GLY A 307 5.99 -0.55 -10.72
CA GLY A 307 5.39 -1.48 -11.66
C GLY A 307 4.47 -0.77 -12.67
N PRO A 308 3.90 -1.52 -13.64
CA PRO A 308 3.15 -0.92 -14.74
C PRO A 308 1.70 -0.55 -14.38
N ASN A 309 1.20 -1.01 -13.23
CA ASN A 309 -0.19 -0.82 -12.83
C ASN A 309 -0.46 0.64 -12.47
N ALA A 310 -1.51 1.19 -13.07
CA ALA A 310 -1.94 2.56 -12.81
C ALA A 310 -2.87 2.59 -11.60
N VAL A 311 -2.77 3.64 -10.80
CA VAL A 311 -3.83 4.05 -9.89
C VAL A 311 -4.31 5.42 -10.35
N ILE A 312 -5.61 5.57 -10.58
CA ILE A 312 -6.24 6.80 -11.00
C ILE A 312 -7.12 7.29 -9.86
N PHE A 313 -6.73 8.39 -9.22
CA PHE A 313 -7.60 9.11 -8.32
C PHE A 313 -8.61 9.93 -9.10
N VAL A 314 -9.84 9.99 -8.62
CA VAL A 314 -10.98 10.65 -9.27
C VAL A 314 -12.01 11.02 -8.21
N GLU A 315 -12.76 12.10 -8.39
CA GLU A 315 -13.95 12.35 -7.54
C GLU A 315 -15.14 11.52 -8.04
N ASN A 316 -15.97 11.00 -7.14
CA ASN A 316 -17.05 10.05 -7.42
C ASN A 316 -17.98 10.45 -8.59
N LYS A 317 -18.27 11.74 -8.76
CA LYS A 317 -19.06 12.31 -9.86
C LYS A 317 -18.47 12.05 -11.26
N HIS A 318 -17.18 11.75 -11.35
CA HIS A 318 -16.44 11.51 -12.60
C HIS A 318 -16.00 10.04 -12.76
N THR A 319 -16.16 9.20 -11.73
CA THR A 319 -15.72 7.80 -11.75
C THR A 319 -16.30 7.01 -12.91
N LYS A 320 -17.61 7.14 -13.16
CA LYS A 320 -18.27 6.42 -14.27
C LYS A 320 -17.76 6.86 -15.64
N ASP A 321 -17.41 8.13 -15.82
CA ASP A 321 -16.85 8.63 -17.08
C ASP A 321 -15.46 8.05 -17.34
N VAL A 322 -14.61 8.01 -16.30
CA VAL A 322 -13.27 7.42 -16.39
C VAL A 322 -13.35 5.92 -16.65
N LEU A 323 -14.26 5.20 -15.97
CA LEU A 323 -14.49 3.78 -16.23
C LEU A 323 -14.98 3.53 -17.66
N ALA A 324 -15.93 4.32 -18.16
CA ALA A 324 -16.40 4.22 -19.53
C ALA A 324 -15.27 4.42 -20.56
N LEU A 325 -14.38 5.40 -20.32
CA LEU A 325 -13.21 5.64 -21.16
C LEU A 325 -12.23 4.46 -21.13
N LEU A 326 -11.94 3.91 -19.95
CA LEU A 326 -11.05 2.75 -19.81
C LEU A 326 -11.64 1.52 -20.49
N SER A 327 -12.92 1.21 -20.25
CA SER A 327 -13.64 0.11 -20.91
C SER A 327 -13.61 0.27 -22.43
N HIS A 328 -13.88 1.46 -22.97
CA HIS A 328 -13.80 1.69 -24.42
C HIS A 328 -12.43 1.35 -25.03
N TYR A 329 -11.33 1.63 -24.31
CA TYR A 329 -9.97 1.43 -24.82
C TYR A 329 -9.39 0.04 -24.56
N PHE A 330 -9.86 -0.66 -23.53
CA PHE A 330 -9.24 -1.91 -23.06
C PHE A 330 -10.17 -3.12 -23.02
N ASP A 331 -11.49 -2.95 -23.20
CA ASP A 331 -12.42 -4.08 -23.31
C ASP A 331 -12.02 -5.00 -24.46
N SER A 332 -12.08 -6.31 -24.19
CA SER A 332 -11.97 -7.32 -25.23
C SER A 332 -13.34 -7.60 -25.85
N THR A 333 -13.35 -7.98 -27.13
CA THR A 333 -14.56 -8.47 -27.80
C THR A 333 -15.00 -9.84 -27.28
N THR A 334 -14.11 -10.57 -26.62
CA THR A 334 -14.36 -11.93 -26.11
C THR A 334 -14.77 -11.96 -24.65
N GLU A 335 -14.23 -11.07 -23.82
CA GLU A 335 -14.52 -10.97 -22.38
C GLU A 335 -14.50 -9.49 -21.98
N PRO A 336 -15.60 -8.94 -21.44
CA PRO A 336 -15.61 -7.57 -20.92
C PRO A 336 -14.59 -7.39 -19.80
N LEU A 337 -13.99 -6.20 -19.69
CA LEU A 337 -13.05 -5.90 -18.62
C LEU A 337 -13.74 -5.99 -17.25
N GLU A 338 -13.26 -6.90 -16.42
CA GLU A 338 -13.80 -7.08 -15.07
C GLU A 338 -13.52 -5.84 -14.21
N VAL A 339 -14.57 -5.29 -13.59
CA VAL A 339 -14.46 -4.23 -12.58
C VAL A 339 -14.90 -4.77 -11.23
N ARG A 340 -13.99 -4.81 -10.26
CA ARG A 340 -14.28 -5.21 -8.87
C ARG A 340 -14.35 -3.99 -7.98
N GLY A 341 -15.43 -3.84 -7.21
CA GLY A 341 -15.56 -2.75 -6.25
C GLY A 341 -17.00 -2.25 -6.12
N PRO A 342 -17.23 -1.27 -5.24
CA PRO A 342 -18.55 -0.71 -4.97
C PRO A 342 -18.97 0.32 -6.04
N VAL A 343 -18.94 -0.08 -7.31
CA VAL A 343 -19.39 0.77 -8.44
C VAL A 343 -20.32 -0.02 -9.35
N ASP A 344 -21.43 0.61 -9.72
CA ASP A 344 -22.36 0.07 -10.70
C ASP A 344 -21.83 0.31 -12.12
N THR A 345 -21.46 -0.78 -12.79
CA THR A 345 -20.97 -0.80 -14.17
C THR A 345 -22.03 -1.19 -15.20
N THR A 346 -23.27 -1.46 -14.79
CA THR A 346 -24.34 -1.88 -15.73
C THR A 346 -24.74 -0.76 -16.69
N ASN A 347 -24.60 0.49 -16.26
CA ASN A 347 -24.96 1.68 -17.02
C ASN A 347 -23.80 2.69 -17.00
N LEU A 348 -22.70 2.34 -17.66
CA LEU A 348 -21.63 3.31 -17.93
C LEU A 348 -22.09 4.31 -19.01
N PRO A 349 -21.74 5.60 -18.87
CA PRO A 349 -22.10 6.62 -19.85
C PRO A 349 -21.40 6.37 -21.19
N HIS A 350 -21.99 6.88 -22.28
CA HIS A 350 -21.30 6.92 -23.56
C HIS A 350 -20.12 7.89 -23.50
N VAL A 351 -18.97 7.46 -23.99
CA VAL A 351 -17.80 8.33 -24.12
C VAL A 351 -18.05 9.34 -25.25
N ASP A 352 -17.82 10.62 -24.96
CA ASP A 352 -18.00 11.71 -25.93
C ASP A 352 -17.20 11.44 -27.23
N PRO A 353 -17.84 11.41 -28.41
CA PRO A 353 -17.16 11.18 -29.68
C PRO A 353 -16.04 12.18 -29.98
N THR A 354 -16.15 13.42 -29.50
CA THR A 354 -15.12 14.44 -29.70
C THR A 354 -13.88 14.17 -28.84
N LEU A 355 -14.06 13.65 -27.61
CA LEU A 355 -12.96 13.14 -26.79
C LEU A 355 -12.28 11.96 -27.48
N LEU A 356 -13.05 10.98 -27.96
CA LEU A 356 -12.51 9.82 -28.68
C LEU A 356 -11.69 10.23 -29.91
N ALA A 357 -12.22 11.15 -30.73
CA ALA A 357 -11.52 11.68 -31.90
C ALA A 357 -10.21 12.42 -31.55
N SER A 358 -10.11 12.97 -30.33
CA SER A 358 -8.91 13.67 -29.86
C SER A 358 -7.77 12.73 -29.46
N ILE A 359 -8.08 11.46 -29.16
CA ILE A 359 -7.14 10.44 -28.72
C ILE A 359 -6.65 9.68 -29.96
N LYS A 360 -5.39 9.90 -30.33
CA LYS A 360 -4.78 9.27 -31.51
C LYS A 360 -4.27 7.85 -31.27
N ALA A 361 -4.32 7.37 -30.02
CA ALA A 361 -3.91 6.03 -29.65
C ALA A 361 -4.97 5.02 -30.11
N GLN A 362 -4.53 3.86 -30.61
CA GLN A 362 -5.43 2.76 -30.94
C GLN A 362 -5.88 2.05 -29.65
N PRO A 363 -7.14 1.60 -29.57
CA PRO A 363 -7.58 0.69 -28.51
C PRO A 363 -6.66 -0.54 -28.42
N THR A 364 -6.43 -1.02 -27.21
CA THR A 364 -5.63 -2.21 -26.93
C THR A 364 -6.47 -3.21 -26.12
N PRO A 365 -7.40 -3.92 -26.78
CA PRO A 365 -8.28 -4.90 -26.15
C PRO A 365 -7.51 -5.95 -25.34
N GLY A 366 -7.96 -6.24 -24.11
CA GLY A 366 -7.38 -7.26 -23.24
C GLY A 366 -6.02 -6.90 -22.63
N ALA A 367 -5.53 -5.67 -22.82
CA ALA A 367 -4.26 -5.23 -22.23
C ALA A 367 -4.35 -4.92 -20.72
N LEU A 368 -5.56 -4.78 -20.20
CA LEU A 368 -5.83 -4.78 -18.76
C LEU A 368 -6.47 -6.11 -18.38
N LYS A 369 -5.99 -6.72 -17.30
CA LYS A 369 -6.59 -7.93 -16.73
C LYS A 369 -7.90 -7.63 -16.03
N MET A 370 -7.94 -6.53 -15.29
CA MET A 370 -9.08 -6.12 -14.48
C MET A 370 -8.88 -4.69 -13.95
N LEU A 371 -9.97 -4.12 -13.45
CA LEU A 371 -10.00 -2.89 -12.68
C LEU A 371 -10.44 -3.18 -11.24
N TYR A 372 -9.83 -2.50 -10.27
CA TYR A 372 -10.42 -2.35 -8.94
C TYR A 372 -10.89 -0.93 -8.74
N HIS A 373 -12.15 -0.76 -8.36
CA HIS A 373 -12.68 0.49 -7.82
C HIS A 373 -12.66 0.41 -6.30
N THR A 374 -12.20 1.47 -5.64
CA THR A 374 -12.17 1.57 -4.18
C THR A 374 -12.23 3.03 -3.74
N THR A 375 -12.37 3.25 -2.44
CA THR A 375 -12.47 4.57 -1.81
C THR A 375 -11.29 4.79 -0.87
N VAL A 376 -11.19 6.00 -0.31
CA VAL A 376 -10.39 6.22 0.89
C VAL A 376 -10.88 5.31 2.02
N GLY A 377 -9.95 4.78 2.82
CA GLY A 377 -10.21 3.79 3.86
C GLY A 377 -9.62 4.14 5.23
N ASP A 378 -10.15 3.49 6.26
CA ASP A 378 -9.66 3.54 7.64
C ASP A 378 -8.33 2.80 7.83
N GLY A 379 -7.77 2.86 9.04
CA GLY A 379 -6.50 2.21 9.41
C GLY A 379 -6.66 0.74 9.79
N ARG A 380 -5.74 0.21 10.60
CA ARG A 380 -5.81 -1.20 11.04
C ARG A 380 -7.12 -1.56 11.74
N ARG A 381 -7.62 -2.79 11.53
CA ARG A 381 -8.80 -3.36 12.22
C ARG A 381 -8.40 -4.62 12.99
N VAL A 382 -8.90 -4.77 14.22
CA VAL A 382 -8.86 -6.07 14.94
C VAL A 382 -10.10 -6.85 14.53
N LEU A 383 -9.90 -8.09 14.09
CA LEU A 383 -10.97 -8.95 13.57
C LEU A 383 -11.41 -9.98 14.61
N THR A 384 -12.53 -10.64 14.32
CA THR A 384 -13.11 -11.63 15.23
C THR A 384 -12.43 -13.00 15.08
N ALA A 385 -12.73 -13.92 16.00
CA ALA A 385 -12.24 -15.30 15.91
C ALA A 385 -12.72 -16.02 14.64
N ALA A 386 -13.87 -15.62 14.07
CA ALA A 386 -14.40 -16.20 12.83
C ALA A 386 -13.48 -15.93 11.64
N ASP A 387 -12.83 -14.76 11.63
CA ASP A 387 -11.91 -14.31 10.58
C ASP A 387 -10.51 -14.95 10.68
N SER A 388 -10.25 -15.74 11.73
CA SER A 388 -8.95 -16.38 11.94
C SER A 388 -8.55 -17.24 10.74
N LEU A 389 -7.31 -17.08 10.28
CA LEU A 389 -6.67 -17.88 9.24
C LEU A 389 -6.03 -19.16 9.79
N ILE A 390 -5.97 -19.29 11.11
CA ILE A 390 -5.37 -20.42 11.82
C ILE A 390 -6.49 -21.31 12.36
N ASP A 391 -6.37 -22.61 12.12
CA ASP A 391 -7.14 -23.62 12.84
C ASP A 391 -6.55 -23.73 14.26
N ILE A 392 -7.37 -23.37 15.26
CA ILE A 392 -6.96 -23.32 16.66
C ILE A 392 -6.59 -24.70 17.19
N ALA A 393 -7.17 -25.78 16.67
CA ALA A 393 -6.89 -27.14 17.14
C ALA A 393 -5.50 -27.62 16.70
N THR A 394 -5.10 -27.31 15.47
CA THR A 394 -3.83 -27.76 14.89
C THR A 394 -2.72 -26.71 15.01
N GLY A 395 -3.09 -25.44 15.16
CA GLY A 395 -2.20 -24.30 15.05
C GLY A 395 -1.68 -24.05 13.64
N LEU A 396 -2.22 -24.71 12.62
CA LEU A 396 -1.78 -24.61 11.22
C LEU A 396 -2.73 -23.71 10.41
N PRO A 397 -2.32 -23.25 9.21
CA PRO A 397 -3.23 -22.56 8.31
C PRO A 397 -4.51 -23.38 8.08
N LYS A 398 -5.68 -22.73 8.15
CA LYS A 398 -6.93 -23.36 7.72
C LYS A 398 -6.76 -23.79 6.26
N GLN A 399 -7.07 -25.05 5.96
CA GLN A 399 -7.21 -25.48 4.58
C GLN A 399 -8.35 -24.66 3.97
N LYS A 400 -8.12 -24.03 2.81
CA LYS A 400 -9.24 -23.45 2.06
C LYS A 400 -10.19 -24.60 1.75
N ALA A 401 -11.47 -24.45 2.07
CA ALA A 401 -12.49 -25.22 1.36
C ALA A 401 -12.29 -24.90 -0.13
N ASN A 402 -12.05 -25.93 -0.94
CA ASN A 402 -11.81 -25.80 -2.38
C ASN A 402 -12.91 -25.00 -3.07
#